data_AF-A0A0E4BMJ7-F1
#
_entry.id   AF-A0A0E4BMJ7-F1
#
_cell.length_a   1.000
_cell.length_b   1.000
_cell.length_c   1.000
_cell.angle_alpha   90.00
_cell.angle_beta   90.00
_cell.angle_gamma   90.00
#
_symmetry.space_group_name_H-M   'P 1'
#
loop_
_entity.id
_entity.type
_entity.pdbx_description
1 polymer ?
#
loop_
_entity_poly.entity_id
_entity_poly.type
_entity_poly.pdbx_seq_one_letter_code
_entity_poly.pdbx_strand_id
1 'polypeptide(L)'
;MAENDNGHMDVVIKEGFGAIANRTNSAGEVYHPGKPKPGQTETTVEDARGASAVIWAVRSARVFNFMSQEEARKLGLSEDERRLHIRASNGKANMGPLGRAKWMRLIVVTLANGDQVAAAISWSPPNPFHGVTPEHVELARSLAATGEYRTDMRSPNWIGYALATRLNIPISHGGLNDPGQIERIKTIIKTWIANKVLKVDRRKDRDGKERDFIAPGPFQPELPLPDRREDDE
;
A
#
# COMPACT_ATOMS: atom_id res chain seq x y z
N MET A 1 14.88 -39.24 12.50
CA MET A 1 14.15 -38.02 12.90
C MET A 1 13.06 -37.76 11.90
N ALA A 2 11.88 -37.36 12.38
CA ALA A 2 10.73 -37.03 11.54
C ALA A 2 10.44 -35.53 11.63
N GLU A 3 10.24 -34.87 10.49
CA GLU A 3 10.03 -33.40 10.39
C GLU A 3 8.69 -32.95 10.98
N ASN A 4 7.69 -33.83 11.04
CA ASN A 4 6.37 -33.54 11.61
C ASN A 4 6.25 -33.83 13.11
N ASP A 5 7.33 -34.27 13.76
CA ASP A 5 7.36 -34.59 15.17
C ASP A 5 7.97 -33.44 15.99
N ASN A 6 7.21 -32.91 16.95
CA ASN A 6 7.65 -31.77 17.76
C ASN A 6 8.89 -32.09 18.61
N GLY A 7 9.03 -33.30 19.13
CA GLY A 7 10.17 -33.69 19.96
C GLY A 7 11.46 -33.74 19.15
N HIS A 8 11.41 -34.34 17.95
CA HIS A 8 12.55 -34.35 17.03
C HIS A 8 12.94 -32.94 16.60
N MET A 9 11.97 -32.09 16.26
CA MET A 9 12.25 -30.73 15.80
C MET A 9 12.74 -29.82 16.93
N ASP A 10 12.31 -30.04 18.17
CA ASP A 10 12.88 -29.34 19.33
C ASP A 10 14.37 -29.63 19.50
N VAL A 11 14.79 -30.89 19.36
CA VAL A 11 16.22 -31.26 19.39
C VAL A 11 16.99 -30.54 18.28
N VAL A 12 16.48 -30.52 17.05
CA VAL A 12 17.18 -29.88 15.92
C VAL A 12 17.29 -28.36 16.12
N ILE A 13 16.17 -27.68 16.42
CA ILE A 13 16.14 -26.21 16.46
C ILE A 13 16.73 -25.67 17.76
N LYS A 14 16.28 -26.17 18.93
CA LYS A 14 16.68 -25.61 20.23
C LYS A 14 18.05 -26.11 20.65
N GLU A 15 18.28 -27.42 20.59
CA GLU A 15 19.53 -28.01 21.07
C GLU A 15 20.63 -27.94 20.01
N GLY A 16 20.33 -28.25 18.75
CA GLY A 16 21.28 -28.19 17.65
C GLY A 16 21.64 -26.75 17.27
N PHE A 17 20.74 -26.08 16.55
CA PHE A 17 21.01 -24.73 16.06
C PHE A 17 21.16 -23.70 17.18
N GLY A 18 20.32 -23.79 18.23
CA GLY A 18 20.43 -22.91 19.39
C GLY A 18 21.78 -23.01 20.10
N ALA A 19 22.32 -24.22 20.31
CA ALA A 19 23.64 -24.35 20.92
C ALA A 19 24.76 -23.82 20.04
N ILE A 20 24.69 -24.03 18.72
CA ILE A 20 25.67 -23.47 17.77
C ILE A 20 25.63 -21.95 17.86
N ALA A 21 24.48 -21.34 17.61
CA ALA A 21 24.29 -19.89 17.62
C ALA A 21 24.78 -19.23 18.92
N ASN A 22 24.49 -19.84 20.07
CA ASN A 22 24.95 -19.35 21.38
C ASN A 22 26.47 -19.44 21.54
N ARG A 23 27.10 -20.53 21.09
CA ARG A 23 28.56 -20.72 21.19
C ARG A 23 29.34 -19.84 20.23
N THR A 24 28.80 -19.59 19.04
CA THR A 24 29.47 -18.83 17.97
C THR A 24 29.09 -17.36 17.94
N ASN A 25 28.17 -16.92 18.81
CA ASN A 25 27.59 -15.57 18.80
C ASN A 25 27.07 -15.18 17.40
N SER A 26 26.35 -16.12 16.75
CA SER A 26 25.85 -15.94 15.38
C SER A 26 24.33 -15.98 15.35
N ALA A 27 23.73 -15.25 14.42
CA ALA A 27 22.32 -15.37 14.10
C ALA A 27 22.11 -16.44 13.01
N GLY A 28 21.01 -17.19 13.11
CA GLY A 28 20.57 -18.13 12.09
C GLY A 28 19.16 -17.80 11.61
N GLU A 29 18.95 -17.90 10.31
CA GLU A 29 17.62 -17.88 9.70
C GLU A 29 17.37 -19.21 9.01
N VAL A 30 16.21 -19.82 9.30
CA VAL A 30 15.79 -21.08 8.68
C VAL A 30 14.60 -20.79 7.80
N TYR A 31 14.67 -21.23 6.55
CA TYR A 31 13.59 -21.10 5.59
C TYR A 31 12.72 -22.35 5.62
N HIS A 32 11.40 -22.14 5.71
CA HIS A 32 10.40 -23.20 5.66
C HIS A 32 9.33 -22.85 4.62
N PRO A 33 8.96 -23.80 3.73
CA PRO A 33 7.80 -23.62 2.87
C PRO A 33 6.53 -23.47 3.71
N GLY A 34 5.78 -22.39 3.48
CA GLY A 34 4.44 -22.23 4.00
C GLY A 34 3.40 -22.87 3.09
N LYS A 35 2.38 -23.53 3.65
CA LYS A 35 1.20 -23.95 2.88
C LYS A 35 -0.05 -23.41 3.57
N PRO A 36 -0.63 -22.29 3.08
CA PRO A 36 -1.83 -21.73 3.69
C PRO A 36 -2.97 -22.75 3.65
N LYS A 37 -3.84 -22.69 4.66
CA LYS A 37 -4.99 -23.59 4.76
C LYS A 37 -5.98 -23.34 3.61
N PRO A 38 -6.79 -24.35 3.22
CA PRO A 38 -7.84 -24.17 2.23
C PRO A 38 -8.72 -22.96 2.57
N GLY A 39 -8.91 -22.05 1.61
CA GLY A 39 -9.69 -20.82 1.78
C GLY A 39 -8.89 -19.60 2.29
N GLN A 40 -7.62 -19.76 2.68
CA GLN A 40 -6.74 -18.63 2.98
C GLN A 40 -5.93 -18.21 1.76
N THR A 41 -5.89 -16.91 1.51
CA THR A 41 -5.18 -16.29 0.38
C THR A 41 -3.75 -15.89 0.71
N GLU A 42 -3.48 -15.59 1.99
CA GLU A 42 -2.15 -15.24 2.48
C GLU A 42 -1.60 -16.31 3.42
N THR A 43 -0.29 -16.51 3.35
CA THR A 43 0.47 -17.35 4.26
C THR A 43 0.79 -16.56 5.53
N THR A 44 0.65 -17.21 6.67
CA THR A 44 1.05 -16.73 8.00
C THR A 44 2.24 -17.55 8.53
N VAL A 45 2.86 -17.11 9.63
CA VAL A 45 3.95 -17.87 10.24
C VAL A 45 3.50 -19.24 10.77
N GLU A 46 2.21 -19.39 11.09
CA GLU A 46 1.62 -20.66 11.55
C GLU A 46 1.45 -21.70 10.42
N ASP A 47 1.60 -21.27 9.16
CA ASP A 47 1.50 -22.15 8.00
C ASP A 47 2.84 -22.82 7.63
N ALA A 48 3.90 -22.56 8.41
CA ALA A 48 5.20 -23.17 8.23
C ALA A 48 5.16 -24.69 8.44
N ARG A 49 5.82 -25.44 7.55
CA ARG A 49 6.03 -26.88 7.72
C ARG A 49 7.13 -27.15 8.75
N GLY A 50 7.08 -28.32 9.41
CA GLY A 50 8.11 -28.73 10.36
C GLY A 50 7.65 -28.87 11.82
N ALA A 51 6.36 -29.13 12.05
CA ALA A 51 5.75 -29.14 13.37
C ALA A 51 5.77 -27.75 14.07
N SER A 52 4.85 -27.52 15.01
CA SER A 52 4.71 -26.20 15.65
C SER A 52 5.92 -25.84 16.52
N ALA A 53 6.70 -26.83 16.96
CA ALA A 53 7.93 -26.69 17.73
C ALA A 53 8.91 -25.67 17.12
N VAL A 54 9.05 -25.63 15.79
CA VAL A 54 9.93 -24.68 15.09
C VAL A 54 9.52 -23.25 15.37
N ILE A 55 8.23 -22.92 15.15
CA ILE A 55 7.69 -21.56 15.37
C ILE A 55 7.80 -21.18 16.84
N TRP A 56 7.56 -22.12 17.76
CA TRP A 56 7.70 -21.85 19.20
C TRP A 56 9.14 -21.60 19.63
N ALA A 57 10.11 -22.29 19.03
CA ALA A 57 11.53 -22.18 19.35
C ALA A 57 12.17 -20.86 18.87
N VAL A 58 11.76 -20.33 17.71
CA VAL A 58 12.37 -19.11 17.15
C VAL A 58 11.94 -17.83 17.88
N ARG A 59 12.84 -16.83 17.90
CA ARG A 59 12.59 -15.51 18.50
C ARG A 59 11.94 -14.52 17.54
N SER A 60 12.09 -14.76 16.24
CA SER A 60 11.48 -13.98 15.16
C SER A 60 11.00 -14.93 14.07
N ALA A 61 9.81 -14.69 13.52
CA ALA A 61 9.31 -15.42 12.36
C ALA A 61 8.70 -14.45 11.36
N ARG A 62 9.20 -14.48 10.12
CA ARG A 62 8.72 -13.63 9.02
C ARG A 62 8.06 -14.48 7.96
N VAL A 63 7.10 -13.89 7.27
CA VAL A 63 6.43 -14.50 6.14
C VAL A 63 6.52 -13.60 4.91
N PHE A 64 6.78 -14.22 3.77
CA PHE A 64 6.78 -13.56 2.48
C PHE A 64 5.48 -13.90 1.76
N ASN A 65 4.76 -12.87 1.32
CA ASN A 65 3.58 -13.01 0.48
C ASN A 65 3.75 -12.13 -0.77
N PHE A 66 3.27 -12.60 -1.92
CA PHE A 66 3.10 -11.70 -3.07
C PHE A 66 2.04 -10.64 -2.75
N MET A 67 2.13 -9.50 -3.43
CA MET A 67 1.10 -8.46 -3.37
C MET A 67 -0.28 -9.07 -3.66
N SER A 68 -1.29 -8.74 -2.85
CA SER A 68 -2.66 -9.21 -3.08
C SER A 68 -3.29 -8.53 -4.31
N GLN A 69 -4.34 -9.15 -4.89
CA GLN A 69 -5.06 -8.55 -6.02
C GLN A 69 -5.70 -7.20 -5.65
N GLU A 70 -6.15 -7.07 -4.40
CA GLU A 70 -6.76 -5.83 -3.89
C GLU A 70 -5.71 -4.72 -3.72
N GLU A 71 -4.52 -5.04 -3.23
CA GLU A 71 -3.41 -4.08 -3.16
C GLU A 71 -2.97 -3.64 -4.57
N ALA A 72 -2.86 -4.58 -5.52
CA ALA A 72 -2.52 -4.27 -6.90
C ALA A 72 -3.55 -3.34 -7.54
N ARG A 73 -4.85 -3.60 -7.36
CA ARG A 73 -5.93 -2.72 -7.84
C ARG A 73 -5.79 -1.30 -7.32
N LYS A 74 -5.55 -1.13 -6.00
CA LYS A 74 -5.40 0.20 -5.39
C LYS A 74 -4.20 0.98 -5.92
N LEU A 75 -3.19 0.26 -6.42
CA LEU A 75 -1.98 0.83 -7.00
C LEU A 75 -2.04 0.91 -8.52
N GLY A 76 -3.12 0.43 -9.14
CA GLY A 76 -3.26 0.32 -10.60
C GLY A 76 -2.23 -0.60 -11.26
N LEU A 77 -1.74 -1.62 -10.53
CA LEU A 77 -0.78 -2.59 -11.06
C LEU A 77 -1.49 -3.75 -11.76
N SER A 78 -0.90 -4.22 -12.86
CA SER A 78 -1.36 -5.43 -13.56
C SER A 78 -1.14 -6.71 -12.74
N GLU A 79 -1.76 -7.82 -13.14
CA GLU A 79 -1.55 -9.13 -12.49
C GLU A 79 -0.10 -9.62 -12.62
N ASP A 80 0.57 -9.32 -13.73
CA ASP A 80 1.98 -9.67 -13.94
C ASP A 80 2.89 -8.83 -13.04
N GLU A 81 2.65 -7.51 -12.96
CA GLU A 81 3.40 -6.64 -12.05
C GLU A 81 3.16 -6.98 -10.58
N ARG A 82 1.93 -7.35 -10.21
CA ARG A 82 1.58 -7.77 -8.84
C ARG A 82 2.51 -8.88 -8.36
N ARG A 83 2.79 -9.87 -9.21
CA ARG A 83 3.66 -11.02 -8.89
C ARG A 83 5.13 -10.67 -8.75
N LEU A 84 5.54 -9.47 -9.17
CA LEU A 84 6.90 -8.98 -8.94
C LEU A 84 7.05 -8.31 -7.56
N HIS A 85 5.97 -8.01 -6.86
CA HIS A 85 6.02 -7.32 -5.57
C HIS A 85 5.80 -8.30 -4.42
N ILE A 86 6.73 -8.31 -3.47
CA ILE A 86 6.73 -9.21 -2.33
C ILE A 86 6.69 -8.39 -1.04
N ARG A 87 5.77 -8.75 -0.15
CA ARG A 87 5.63 -8.21 1.20
C ARG A 87 6.27 -9.16 2.19
N ALA A 88 7.25 -8.66 2.93
CA ALA A 88 7.81 -9.32 4.10
C ALA A 88 7.12 -8.77 5.36
N SER A 89 6.33 -9.62 6.02
CA SER A 89 5.64 -9.30 7.27
C SER A 89 6.26 -10.08 8.43
N ASN A 90 6.34 -9.45 9.60
CA ASN A 90 6.73 -10.16 10.82
C ASN A 90 5.47 -10.75 11.48
N GLY A 91 5.43 -12.07 11.65
CA GLY A 91 4.33 -12.77 12.32
C GLY A 91 4.64 -13.13 13.77
N LYS A 92 5.90 -13.03 14.21
CA LYS A 92 6.32 -13.24 15.59
C LYS A 92 7.57 -12.45 15.90
N ALA A 93 7.54 -11.64 16.97
CA ALA A 93 8.70 -10.93 17.47
C ALA A 93 8.71 -10.94 19.00
N ASN A 94 9.69 -11.62 19.61
CA ASN A 94 9.77 -11.72 21.06
C ASN A 94 10.54 -10.56 21.73
N MET A 95 11.40 -9.87 20.97
CA MET A 95 12.37 -8.88 21.51
C MET A 95 12.08 -7.43 21.05
N GLY A 96 10.93 -7.18 20.44
CA GLY A 96 10.56 -5.85 19.94
C GLY A 96 9.20 -5.85 19.25
N PRO A 97 8.67 -4.66 18.90
CA PRO A 97 7.37 -4.56 18.25
C PRO A 97 7.39 -5.21 16.87
N LEU A 98 6.24 -5.76 16.47
CA LEU A 98 5.97 -6.15 15.09
C LEU A 98 5.95 -4.88 14.24
N GLY A 99 7.12 -4.51 13.68
CA GLY A 99 7.26 -3.33 12.84
C GLY A 99 6.39 -3.40 11.58
N ARG A 100 6.39 -2.32 10.79
CA ARG A 100 5.64 -2.28 9.52
C ARG A 100 6.22 -3.31 8.54
N ALA A 101 5.35 -3.94 7.76
CA ALA A 101 5.74 -4.81 6.67
C ALA A 101 6.66 -4.04 5.69
N LYS A 102 7.67 -4.75 5.18
CA LYS A 102 8.59 -4.22 4.18
C LYS A 102 8.22 -4.78 2.82
N TRP A 103 8.33 -3.95 1.80
CA TRP A 103 8.10 -4.37 0.43
C TRP A 103 9.40 -4.43 -0.36
N MET A 104 9.42 -5.36 -1.31
CA MET A 104 10.47 -5.48 -2.30
C MET A 104 9.86 -5.77 -3.65
N ARG A 105 10.59 -5.41 -4.71
CA ARG A 105 10.23 -5.69 -6.09
C ARG A 105 11.31 -6.56 -6.72
N LEU A 106 10.89 -7.60 -7.44
CA LEU A 106 11.75 -8.39 -8.29
C LEU A 106 12.00 -7.64 -9.59
N ILE A 107 13.26 -7.48 -9.93
CA ILE A 107 13.73 -6.92 -11.20
C ILE A 107 14.67 -7.92 -11.87
N VAL A 108 14.86 -7.78 -13.17
CA VAL A 108 15.88 -8.51 -13.90
C VAL A 108 17.14 -7.66 -13.97
N VAL A 109 18.27 -8.23 -13.56
CA VAL A 109 19.59 -7.60 -13.64
C VAL A 109 20.44 -8.40 -14.61
N THR A 110 21.11 -7.70 -15.54
CA THR A 110 22.12 -8.29 -16.41
C THR A 110 23.47 -8.26 -15.71
N LEU A 111 24.07 -9.43 -15.51
CA LEU A 111 25.39 -9.60 -14.91
C LEU A 111 26.49 -9.30 -15.92
N ALA A 112 27.73 -9.13 -15.44
CA ALA A 112 28.89 -8.82 -16.28
C ALA A 112 29.20 -9.90 -17.33
N ASN A 113 28.78 -11.15 -17.09
CA ASN A 113 28.90 -12.25 -18.04
C ASN A 113 27.75 -12.33 -19.05
N GLY A 114 26.78 -11.39 -19.01
CA GLY A 114 25.61 -11.34 -19.90
C GLY A 114 24.36 -12.06 -19.38
N ASP A 115 24.46 -12.82 -18.28
CA ASP A 115 23.32 -13.55 -17.72
C ASP A 115 22.26 -12.61 -17.15
N GLN A 116 20.99 -12.97 -17.31
CA GLN A 116 19.86 -12.26 -16.72
C GLN A 116 19.36 -13.02 -15.49
N VAL A 117 19.44 -12.38 -14.32
CA VAL A 117 19.01 -12.97 -13.05
C VAL A 117 17.97 -12.10 -12.36
N ALA A 118 17.07 -12.74 -11.61
CA ALA A 118 16.13 -12.02 -10.76
C ALA A 118 16.83 -11.49 -9.51
N ALA A 119 16.66 -10.21 -9.21
CA ALA A 119 17.15 -9.56 -8.01
C ALA A 119 16.00 -8.87 -7.28
N ALA A 120 15.99 -8.95 -5.94
CA ALA A 120 15.05 -8.22 -5.11
C ALA A 120 15.62 -6.84 -4.75
N ILE A 121 14.88 -5.78 -5.07
CA ILE A 121 15.20 -4.41 -4.64
C ILE A 121 14.18 -3.91 -3.63
N SER A 122 14.62 -3.02 -2.74
CA SER A 122 13.69 -2.31 -1.85
C SER A 122 12.67 -1.53 -2.67
N TRP A 123 11.40 -1.63 -2.30
CA TRP A 123 10.32 -0.89 -2.94
C TRP A 123 9.36 -0.40 -1.87
N SER A 124 8.63 0.67 -2.16
CA SER A 124 7.57 1.17 -1.29
C SER A 124 6.39 1.59 -2.16
N PRO A 125 5.15 1.31 -1.72
CA PRO A 125 3.97 1.78 -2.44
C PRO A 125 4.03 3.29 -2.67
N PRO A 126 3.68 3.78 -3.87
CA PRO A 126 3.61 5.21 -4.12
C PRO A 126 2.63 5.86 -3.13
N ASN A 127 3.03 6.98 -2.53
CA ASN A 127 2.13 7.78 -1.72
C ASN A 127 1.19 8.57 -2.65
N PRO A 128 -0.13 8.35 -2.62
CA PRO A 128 -1.06 9.06 -3.50
C PRO A 128 -0.98 10.59 -3.33
N PHE A 129 -0.70 11.06 -2.12
CA PHE A 129 -0.61 12.47 -1.75
C PHE A 129 0.78 13.08 -1.93
N HIS A 130 1.73 12.35 -2.48
CA HIS A 130 3.04 12.92 -2.77
C HIS A 130 2.87 14.14 -3.70
N GLY A 131 3.38 15.30 -3.30
CA GLY A 131 3.24 16.57 -4.03
C GLY A 131 1.88 17.25 -3.93
N VAL A 132 0.94 16.72 -3.12
CA VAL A 132 -0.34 17.40 -2.85
C VAL A 132 -0.13 18.43 -1.75
N THR A 133 -0.43 19.68 -2.05
CA THR A 133 -0.30 20.84 -1.15
C THR A 133 -1.67 21.44 -0.79
N PRO A 134 -1.78 22.32 0.23
CA PRO A 134 -3.03 23.01 0.56
C PRO A 134 -3.64 23.81 -0.60
N GLU A 135 -2.82 24.35 -1.50
CA GLU A 135 -3.29 25.06 -2.71
C GLU A 135 -4.11 24.13 -3.63
N HIS A 136 -3.75 22.84 -3.68
CA HIS A 136 -4.51 21.85 -4.45
C HIS A 136 -5.87 21.54 -3.81
N VAL A 137 -5.95 21.62 -2.47
CA VAL A 137 -7.21 21.47 -1.74
C VAL A 137 -8.13 22.64 -2.06
N GLU A 138 -7.62 23.87 -2.02
CA GLU A 138 -8.39 25.06 -2.35
C GLU A 138 -8.83 25.09 -3.82
N LEU A 139 -7.93 24.71 -4.73
CA LEU A 139 -8.26 24.49 -6.13
C LEU A 139 -9.40 23.48 -6.30
N ALA A 140 -9.35 22.34 -5.61
CA ALA A 140 -10.38 21.32 -5.71
C ALA A 140 -11.75 21.87 -5.28
N ARG A 141 -11.78 22.68 -4.23
CA ARG A 141 -13.00 23.36 -3.76
C ARG A 141 -13.47 24.43 -4.74
N SER A 142 -12.57 25.23 -5.28
CA SER A 142 -12.87 26.25 -6.29
C SER A 142 -13.46 25.63 -7.56
N LEU A 143 -12.88 24.53 -8.04
CA LEU A 143 -13.42 23.74 -9.16
C LEU A 143 -14.79 23.17 -8.80
N ALA A 144 -14.95 22.59 -7.62
CA ALA A 144 -16.23 22.06 -7.16
C ALA A 144 -17.32 23.14 -7.04
N ALA A 145 -16.96 24.38 -6.67
CA ALA A 145 -17.89 25.49 -6.52
C ALA A 145 -18.53 25.93 -7.84
N THR A 146 -17.86 25.71 -8.98
CA THR A 146 -18.46 25.89 -10.32
C THR A 146 -19.70 25.02 -10.53
N GLY A 147 -19.76 23.88 -9.81
CA GLY A 147 -20.76 22.85 -9.98
C GLY A 147 -20.64 22.07 -11.28
N GLU A 148 -19.70 22.35 -12.17
CA GLU A 148 -19.69 21.71 -13.50
C GLU A 148 -19.18 20.26 -13.48
N TYR A 149 -18.42 19.92 -12.44
CA TYR A 149 -17.67 18.68 -12.39
C TYR A 149 -18.43 17.48 -11.83
N ARG A 150 -18.13 16.31 -12.38
CA ARG A 150 -18.75 15.02 -12.12
C ARG A 150 -17.87 14.14 -11.24
N THR A 151 -18.49 13.17 -10.57
CA THR A 151 -17.77 12.16 -9.76
C THR A 151 -17.17 11.03 -10.60
N ASP A 152 -17.80 10.72 -11.74
CA ASP A 152 -17.49 9.55 -12.57
C ASP A 152 -16.49 9.88 -13.68
N MET A 153 -15.37 9.14 -13.73
CA MET A 153 -14.30 9.28 -14.73
C MET A 153 -14.73 9.09 -16.18
N ARG A 154 -15.88 8.43 -16.43
CA ARG A 154 -16.43 8.25 -17.78
C ARG A 154 -16.92 9.57 -18.38
N SER A 155 -17.21 10.56 -17.53
CA SER A 155 -17.62 11.89 -17.98
C SER A 155 -16.41 12.70 -18.44
N PRO A 156 -16.51 13.46 -19.55
CA PRO A 156 -15.48 14.44 -19.91
C PRO A 156 -15.29 15.51 -18.82
N ASN A 157 -16.33 15.78 -18.03
CA ASN A 157 -16.30 16.75 -16.93
C ASN A 157 -15.97 16.10 -15.59
N TRP A 158 -15.26 14.97 -15.55
CA TRP A 158 -14.80 14.40 -14.29
C TRP A 158 -13.81 15.34 -13.60
N ILE A 159 -14.02 15.61 -12.31
CA ILE A 159 -13.13 16.51 -11.53
C ILE A 159 -11.67 16.04 -11.54
N GLY A 160 -11.44 14.73 -11.69
CA GLY A 160 -10.10 14.15 -11.70
C GLY A 160 -9.22 14.65 -12.85
N TYR A 161 -9.79 14.91 -14.04
CA TYR A 161 -9.01 15.45 -15.17
C TYR A 161 -8.56 16.89 -14.90
N ALA A 162 -9.42 17.71 -14.29
CA ALA A 162 -9.09 19.08 -13.93
C ALA A 162 -8.01 19.13 -12.84
N LEU A 163 -8.10 18.26 -11.82
CA LEU A 163 -7.10 18.15 -10.77
C LEU A 163 -5.75 17.63 -11.29
N ALA A 164 -5.78 16.65 -12.18
CA ALA A 164 -4.59 16.04 -12.74
C ALA A 164 -3.71 17.03 -13.49
N THR A 165 -4.33 17.97 -14.22
CA THR A 165 -3.61 19.05 -14.93
C THR A 165 -2.72 19.86 -13.99
N ARG A 166 -3.18 20.11 -12.75
CA ARG A 166 -2.46 20.92 -11.75
C ARG A 166 -1.50 20.10 -10.90
N LEU A 167 -1.83 18.84 -10.63
CA LEU A 167 -0.96 17.88 -9.97
C LEU A 167 0.15 17.32 -10.89
N ASN A 168 0.22 17.79 -12.14
CA ASN A 168 1.13 17.31 -13.17
C ASN A 168 1.05 15.78 -13.38
N ILE A 169 -0.18 15.26 -13.35
CA ILE A 169 -0.49 13.85 -13.56
C ILE A 169 -1.02 13.71 -15.00
N PRO A 170 -0.37 12.91 -15.87
CA PRO A 170 -0.73 12.80 -17.27
C PRO A 170 -1.96 11.92 -17.45
N ILE A 171 -3.15 12.46 -17.14
CA ILE A 171 -4.43 11.81 -17.46
C ILE A 171 -5.38 12.76 -18.19
N SER A 172 -6.09 12.23 -19.18
CA SER A 172 -7.07 12.98 -19.97
C SER A 172 -8.28 12.12 -20.34
N HIS A 173 -9.40 12.75 -20.67
CA HIS A 173 -10.56 12.03 -21.18
C HIS A 173 -10.24 11.39 -22.54
N GLY A 174 -10.57 10.11 -22.71
CA GLY A 174 -10.34 9.36 -23.96
C GLY A 174 -8.86 9.10 -24.31
N GLY A 175 -7.91 9.51 -23.47
CA GLY A 175 -6.48 9.31 -23.70
C GLY A 175 -5.94 7.95 -23.23
N LEU A 176 -4.70 7.66 -23.61
CA LEU A 176 -3.93 6.54 -23.06
C LEU A 176 -3.44 6.92 -21.66
N ASN A 177 -4.22 6.52 -20.66
CA ASN A 177 -3.96 6.84 -19.26
C ASN A 177 -3.33 5.64 -18.54
N ASP A 178 -2.28 5.88 -17.76
CA ASP A 178 -1.72 4.88 -16.87
C ASP A 178 -2.73 4.51 -15.75
N PRO A 179 -3.08 3.23 -15.57
CA PRO A 179 -4.03 2.81 -14.53
C PRO A 179 -3.60 3.24 -13.12
N GLY A 180 -2.29 3.24 -12.83
CA GLY A 180 -1.74 3.71 -11.55
C GLY A 180 -2.03 5.18 -11.27
N GLN A 181 -1.86 6.05 -12.27
CA GLN A 181 -2.19 7.48 -12.15
C GLN A 181 -3.69 7.72 -11.96
N ILE A 182 -4.56 6.94 -12.64
CA ILE A 182 -6.01 7.05 -12.45
C ILE A 182 -6.38 6.68 -11.01
N GLU A 183 -5.87 5.55 -10.50
CA GLU A 183 -6.16 5.10 -9.14
C GLU A 183 -5.60 6.03 -8.07
N ARG A 184 -4.44 6.67 -8.34
CA ARG A 184 -3.90 7.75 -7.50
C ARG A 184 -4.88 8.92 -7.38
N ILE A 185 -5.38 9.45 -8.50
CA ILE A 185 -6.34 10.57 -8.49
C ILE A 185 -7.66 10.17 -7.82
N LYS A 186 -8.20 8.97 -8.12
CA LYS A 186 -9.40 8.46 -7.45
C LYS A 186 -9.22 8.37 -5.94
N THR A 187 -8.05 7.91 -5.49
CA THR A 187 -7.72 7.83 -4.06
C THR A 187 -7.72 9.22 -3.42
N ILE A 188 -7.08 10.21 -4.06
CA ILE A 188 -7.09 11.60 -3.58
C ILE A 188 -8.53 12.13 -3.44
N ILE A 189 -9.35 12.00 -4.49
CA ILE A 189 -10.74 12.48 -4.50
C ILE A 189 -11.56 11.77 -3.41
N LYS A 190 -11.44 10.45 -3.30
CA LYS A 190 -12.15 9.65 -2.29
C LYS A 190 -11.80 10.10 -0.86
N THR A 191 -10.53 10.35 -0.59
CA THR A 191 -10.09 10.86 0.71
C THR A 191 -10.59 12.27 0.97
N TRP A 192 -10.60 13.15 -0.02
CA TRP A 192 -11.15 14.51 0.12
C TRP A 192 -12.67 14.50 0.36
N ILE A 193 -13.40 13.58 -0.24
CA ILE A 193 -14.82 13.37 0.07
C ILE A 193 -14.99 12.85 1.50
N ALA A 194 -14.20 11.85 1.91
CA ALA A 194 -14.25 11.30 3.26
C ALA A 194 -13.92 12.35 4.34
N ASN A 195 -12.94 13.22 4.06
CA ASN A 195 -12.52 14.32 4.93
C ASN A 195 -13.41 15.56 4.81
N LYS A 196 -14.52 15.49 4.05
CA LYS A 196 -15.50 16.58 3.87
C LYS A 196 -14.94 17.83 3.18
N VAL A 197 -13.78 17.74 2.53
CA VAL A 197 -13.24 18.80 1.64
C VAL A 197 -14.17 18.96 0.43
N LEU A 198 -14.60 17.83 -0.12
CA LEU A 198 -15.56 17.72 -1.21
C LEU A 198 -16.81 16.98 -0.71
N LYS A 199 -17.93 17.16 -1.40
CA LYS A 199 -19.14 16.36 -1.21
C LYS A 199 -19.70 15.93 -2.57
N VAL A 200 -20.43 14.82 -2.57
CA VAL A 200 -21.20 14.38 -3.72
C VAL A 200 -22.57 15.04 -3.67
N ASP A 201 -22.95 15.72 -4.74
CA ASP A 201 -24.24 16.38 -4.90
C ASP A 201 -25.03 15.71 -6.03
N ARG A 202 -26.21 15.16 -5.70
CA ARG A 202 -27.09 14.50 -6.66
C ARG A 202 -28.06 15.51 -7.22
N ARG A 203 -27.96 15.75 -8.53
CA ARG A 203 -28.85 16.68 -9.22
C ARG A 203 -29.05 16.30 -10.68
N LYS A 204 -30.11 16.83 -11.27
CA LYS A 204 -30.40 16.68 -12.69
C LYS A 204 -29.38 17.44 -13.54
N ASP A 205 -28.92 16.79 -14.61
CA ASP A 205 -28.19 17.46 -15.68
C ASP A 205 -29.13 18.25 -16.61
N ARG A 206 -28.56 18.92 -17.62
CA ARG A 206 -29.32 19.70 -18.60
C ARG A 206 -30.31 18.85 -19.40
N ASP A 207 -30.08 17.54 -19.47
CA ASP A 207 -30.95 16.56 -20.15
C ASP A 207 -31.99 15.96 -19.18
N GLY A 208 -32.09 16.50 -17.95
CA GLY A 208 -33.04 16.07 -16.94
C GLY A 208 -32.68 14.73 -16.26
N LYS A 209 -31.48 14.17 -16.50
CA LYS A 209 -31.05 12.90 -15.90
C LYS A 209 -30.37 13.14 -14.56
N GLU A 210 -30.71 12.33 -13.57
CA GLU A 210 -30.06 12.36 -12.25
C GLU A 210 -28.62 11.88 -12.33
N ARG A 211 -27.70 12.68 -11.79
CA ARG A 211 -26.27 12.45 -11.89
C ARG A 211 -25.55 12.95 -10.66
N ASP A 212 -24.42 12.31 -10.35
CA ASP A 212 -23.56 12.67 -9.23
C ASP A 212 -22.53 13.74 -9.69
N PHE A 213 -22.65 14.93 -9.11
CA PHE A 213 -21.71 16.04 -9.25
C PHE A 213 -20.84 16.18 -8.00
N ILE A 214 -19.74 16.92 -8.12
CA ILE A 214 -18.90 17.29 -6.98
C ILE A 214 -19.23 18.73 -6.59
N ALA A 215 -19.44 18.96 -5.30
CA ALA A 215 -19.62 20.28 -4.71
C ALA A 215 -18.64 20.48 -3.53
N PRO A 216 -18.38 21.74 -3.10
CA PRO A 216 -17.55 22.00 -1.94
C PRO A 216 -18.19 21.39 -0.68
N GLY A 217 -17.39 20.67 0.10
CA GLY A 217 -17.82 20.16 1.39
C GLY A 217 -17.70 21.20 2.51
N PRO A 218 -18.24 20.90 3.71
CA PRO A 218 -18.25 21.80 4.87
C PRO A 218 -16.88 21.97 5.55
N PHE A 219 -15.79 21.51 4.94
CA PHE A 219 -14.44 21.67 5.47
C PHE A 219 -14.10 23.15 5.71
N GLN A 220 -13.63 23.45 6.93
CA GLN A 220 -13.01 24.73 7.26
C GLN A 220 -11.52 24.46 7.43
N PRO A 221 -10.64 25.09 6.62
CA PRO A 221 -9.23 25.10 6.96
C PRO A 221 -9.09 25.78 8.32
N GLU A 222 -8.25 25.25 9.22
CA GLU A 222 -7.89 25.96 10.45
C GLU A 222 -7.42 27.36 10.04
N LEU A 223 -8.16 28.39 10.45
CA LEU A 223 -7.71 29.76 10.30
C LEU A 223 -6.37 29.86 11.03
N PRO A 224 -5.32 30.45 10.42
CA PRO A 224 -4.14 30.80 11.18
C PRO A 224 -4.61 31.59 12.40
N LEU A 225 -4.20 31.14 13.60
CA LEU A 225 -4.45 31.91 14.82
C LEU A 225 -4.01 33.35 14.52
N PRO A 226 -4.84 34.37 14.81
CA PRO A 226 -4.43 35.74 14.62
C PRO A 226 -3.11 35.91 15.37
N ASP A 227 -2.11 36.39 14.64
CA ASP A 227 -0.81 36.78 15.18
C ASP A 227 -1.09 37.61 16.43
N ARG A 228 -0.81 37.05 17.61
CA ARG A 228 -0.82 37.82 18.86
C ARG A 228 0.36 38.76 18.75
N ARG A 229 0.18 39.83 17.98
CA ARG A 229 0.92 41.05 18.23
C ARG A 229 0.55 41.42 19.65
N GLU A 230 1.54 41.27 20.52
CA GLU A 230 1.58 41.94 21.80
C GLU A 230 1.51 43.44 21.50
N ASP A 231 0.28 43.93 21.38
CA ASP A 231 -0.03 45.32 21.64
C ASP A 231 -0.13 45.46 23.17
N ASP A 232 0.39 46.59 23.64
CA ASP A 232 0.31 47.16 24.99
C ASP A 232 1.35 46.62 26.00
N GLU A 233 2.06 47.41 26.79
CA GLU A 233 2.38 48.85 26.89
C GLU A 233 3.40 48.95 28.05
#